data_AF-A0A183DDD0-F1
#
_entry.id   AF-A0A183DDD0-F1
#
_cell.length_a   1.000
_cell.length_b   1.000
_cell.length_c   1.000
_cell.angle_alpha   90.00
_cell.angle_beta   90.00
_cell.angle_gamma   90.00
#
_symmetry.space_group_name_H-M   'P 1'
#
loop_
_entity.id
_entity.type
_entity.pdbx_description
1 polymer ?
#
loop_
_entity_poly.entity_id
_entity_poly.type
_entity_poly.pdbx_seq_one_letter_code
_entity_poly.pdbx_strand_id
1 'polypeptide(L)'
;MHLGNNAYGVVLEEGTNYIKSFSTAILDLFISAPDEDEPVLYEWQLEVQRHLDDPEFSLLRIGITSDSLVSAEVRRMGMETAPLLAGSILGMILFVVGSSFRSAKPLFVSETNTASGE
;
A
#
# COMPACT_ATOMS: atom_id res chain seq x y z
N MET A 1 1.24 32.62 2.73
CA MET A 1 1.93 31.39 3.19
C MET A 1 2.52 31.67 4.57
N HIS A 2 2.03 31.01 5.62
CA HIS A 2 2.48 31.24 6.99
C HIS A 2 3.58 30.23 7.36
N LEU A 3 4.85 30.60 7.16
CA LEU A 3 6.02 29.76 7.46
C LEU A 3 6.05 29.25 8.91
N GLY A 4 5.52 30.04 9.86
CA GLY A 4 5.51 29.69 11.28
C GLY A 4 4.62 28.50 11.67
N ASN A 5 3.60 28.16 10.86
CA ASN A 5 2.71 27.03 11.14
C ASN A 5 3.15 25.71 10.49
N ASN A 6 4.15 25.78 9.61
CA ASN A 6 4.63 24.64 8.85
C ASN A 6 6.04 24.21 9.27
N ALA A 7 6.62 24.84 10.30
CA ALA A 7 7.90 24.46 10.88
C ALA A 7 7.66 23.63 12.16
N TYR A 8 8.39 22.52 12.28
CA TYR A 8 8.31 21.57 13.39
C TYR A 8 9.66 21.41 14.07
N GLY A 9 9.64 20.99 15.33
CA GLY A 9 10.85 20.91 16.17
C GLY A 9 11.46 22.30 16.43
N VAL A 10 10.60 23.31 16.59
CA VAL A 10 11.00 24.71 16.73
C VAL A 10 11.63 24.95 18.10
N VAL A 11 12.79 25.58 18.12
CA VAL A 11 13.44 26.15 19.31
C VAL A 11 13.32 27.66 19.24
N LEU A 12 12.77 28.27 20.29
CA LEU A 12 12.63 29.73 20.39
C LEU A 12 13.87 30.34 21.06
N GLU A 13 14.13 31.60 20.76
CA GLU A 13 15.16 32.38 21.42
C GLU A 13 14.70 32.82 22.82
N GLU A 14 15.57 32.70 23.83
CA GLU A 14 15.22 32.93 25.24
C GLU A 14 14.64 34.34 25.47
N GLY A 15 13.46 34.39 26.09
CA GLY A 15 12.78 35.65 26.40
C GLY A 15 12.11 36.34 25.21
N THR A 16 12.11 35.72 24.02
CA THR A 16 11.42 36.25 22.83
C THR A 16 10.52 35.19 22.19
N ASN A 17 9.69 35.60 21.22
CA ASN A 17 8.90 34.70 20.39
C ASN A 17 9.56 34.45 19.01
N TYR A 18 10.85 34.74 18.88
CA TYR A 18 11.57 34.51 17.63
C TYR A 18 12.07 33.07 17.53
N ILE A 19 11.98 32.51 16.33
CA ILE A 19 12.46 31.16 16.02
C ILE A 19 13.99 31.20 15.92
N LYS A 20 14.66 30.43 16.77
CA LYS A 20 16.12 30.25 16.76
C LYS A 20 16.55 29.10 15.85
N SER A 21 15.81 27.99 15.85
CA SER A 21 16.05 26.85 14.96
C SER A 21 14.80 25.98 14.80
N PHE A 22 14.80 25.08 13.81
CA PHE A 22 13.76 24.07 13.58
C PHE A 22 14.38 22.80 12.99
N SER A 23 13.69 21.65 13.09
CA SER A 23 14.18 20.37 12.55
C SER A 23 13.55 19.99 11.21
N THR A 24 12.31 20.42 10.98
CA THR A 24 11.54 20.04 9.79
C THR A 24 10.67 21.20 9.35
N ALA A 25 10.57 21.42 8.04
CA ALA A 25 9.65 22.39 7.46
C ALA A 25 8.81 21.70 6.38
N ILE A 26 7.52 22.02 6.35
CA ILE A 26 6.57 21.56 5.35
C ILE A 26 6.27 22.72 4.40
N LEU A 27 6.36 22.45 3.10
CA LEU A 27 6.00 23.40 2.06
C LEU A 27 4.78 22.88 1.32
N ASP A 28 3.64 23.55 1.51
CA ASP A 28 2.41 23.22 0.81
C ASP A 28 2.40 23.90 -0.56
N LEU A 29 2.42 23.09 -1.62
CA LEU A 29 2.30 23.55 -3.01
C LEU A 29 0.91 23.19 -3.52
N PHE A 30 0.07 24.21 -3.73
CA PHE A 30 -1.26 24.02 -4.29
C PHE A 30 -1.20 24.10 -5.82
N ILE A 31 -1.32 22.95 -6.46
CA ILE A 31 -1.33 22.82 -7.92
C ILE A 31 -2.68 22.23 -8.32
N SER A 32 -3.33 22.85 -9.30
CA SER A 32 -4.61 22.40 -9.85
C SER A 32 -4.48 22.34 -11.36
N ALA A 33 -4.98 21.26 -11.95
CA ALA A 33 -5.15 21.10 -13.37
C ALA A 33 -6.60 20.62 -13.64
N PRO A 34 -7.11 20.79 -14.87
CA PRO A 34 -8.35 20.16 -15.29
C PRO A 34 -8.30 18.63 -15.07
N ASP A 35 -9.45 18.00 -14.84
CA ASP A 35 -9.53 16.54 -14.59
C ASP A 35 -8.92 15.71 -15.74
N GLU A 36 -8.99 16.23 -16.97
CA GLU A 36 -8.42 15.62 -18.18
C GLU A 36 -6.88 15.50 -18.11
N ASP A 37 -6.25 16.39 -17.33
CA ASP A 37 -4.80 16.50 -17.19
C ASP A 37 -4.28 15.92 -15.85
N GLU A 38 -5.12 15.21 -15.09
CA GLU A 38 -4.70 14.50 -13.87
C GLU A 38 -3.45 13.60 -14.10
N PRO A 39 -3.33 12.85 -15.21
CA PRO A 39 -2.14 12.04 -15.48
C PRO A 39 -0.86 12.88 -15.57
N VAL A 40 -0.95 14.10 -16.12
CA VAL A 40 0.20 14.99 -16.28
C VAL A 40 0.71 15.48 -14.92
N LEU A 41 -0.21 15.79 -13.99
CA LEU A 41 0.17 16.15 -12.62
C LEU A 41 0.88 15.00 -11.91
N TYR A 42 0.41 13.77 -12.11
CA TYR A 42 1.04 12.58 -11.54
C TYR A 42 2.44 12.35 -12.13
N GLU A 43 2.62 12.46 -13.45
CA GLU A 43 3.94 12.34 -14.09
C GLU A 43 4.91 13.41 -13.63
N TRP A 44 4.45 14.66 -13.50
CA TRP A 44 5.26 15.75 -12.96
C TRP A 44 5.73 15.45 -11.53
N GLN A 45 4.86 14.93 -10.67
CA GLN A 45 5.23 14.55 -9.29
C GLN A 45 6.25 13.41 -9.24
N LEU A 46 6.12 12.42 -10.13
CA LEU A 46 7.11 11.34 -10.24
C LEU A 46 8.47 11.88 -10.67
N GLU A 47 8.51 12.82 -11.61
CA GLU A 47 9.76 13.44 -12.04
C GLU A 47 10.40 14.25 -10.92
N VAL A 48 9.61 15.04 -10.19
CA VAL A 48 10.10 15.73 -8.98
C VAL A 48 10.68 14.72 -7.99
N GLN A 49 10.00 13.60 -7.74
CA GLN A 49 10.47 12.57 -6.82
C GLN A 49 11.83 11.99 -7.22
N ARG A 50 12.09 11.81 -8.52
CA ARG A 50 13.39 11.31 -9.03
C ARG A 50 14.55 12.26 -8.72
N HIS A 51 14.28 13.56 -8.73
CA HIS A 51 15.28 14.59 -8.48
C HIS A 51 15.48 14.92 -6.99
N LEU A 52 14.65 14.39 -6.08
CA LEU A 52 14.78 14.68 -4.65
C LEU A 52 16.09 14.15 -4.04
N ASP A 53 16.65 13.08 -4.62
CA ASP A 53 17.90 12.46 -4.18
C ASP A 53 19.13 13.01 -4.93
N ASP A 54 18.95 14.02 -5.78
CA ASP A 54 20.07 14.61 -6.52
C ASP A 54 21.10 15.23 -5.56
N PRO A 55 22.40 15.13 -5.88
CA PRO A 55 23.47 15.61 -5.00
C PRO A 55 23.40 17.11 -4.71
N GLU A 56 22.75 17.87 -5.59
CA GLU A 56 22.45 19.30 -5.40
C GLU A 56 21.59 19.56 -4.15
N PHE A 57 20.72 18.63 -3.79
CA PHE A 57 19.82 18.74 -2.63
C PHE A 57 20.30 17.98 -1.40
N SER A 58 21.50 17.39 -1.44
CA SER A 58 22.06 16.55 -0.36
C SER A 58 22.17 17.23 1.01
N LEU A 59 22.12 18.57 1.07
CA LEU A 59 22.09 19.33 2.32
C LEU A 59 20.79 19.11 3.11
N LEU A 60 19.68 18.82 2.42
CA LEU A 60 18.36 18.65 3.02
C LEU A 60 17.81 17.27 2.70
N ARG A 61 17.21 16.61 3.69
CA ARG A 61 16.39 15.43 3.42
C ARG A 61 15.00 15.88 2.98
N ILE A 62 14.75 15.85 1.68
CA ILE A 62 13.49 16.30 1.10
C ILE A 62 12.56 15.10 0.88
N GLY A 63 11.29 15.27 1.21
CA GLY A 63 10.23 14.31 0.90
C GLY A 63 9.06 15.03 0.24
N ILE A 64 8.33 14.32 -0.62
CA ILE A 64 7.12 14.81 -1.27
C ILE A 64 5.95 13.88 -0.92
N THR A 65 4.77 14.45 -0.75
CA THR A 65 3.52 13.71 -0.57
C THR A 65 2.39 14.46 -1.26
N SER A 66 1.42 13.73 -1.81
CA SER A 66 0.23 14.27 -2.49
C SER A 66 -0.87 13.22 -2.55
N ASP A 67 -2.11 13.66 -2.74
CA ASP A 67 -3.26 12.76 -2.86
C ASP A 67 -3.14 11.84 -4.09
N SER A 68 -2.56 12.33 -5.19
CA SER A 68 -2.29 11.56 -6.40
C SER A 68 -1.23 10.48 -6.19
N LEU A 69 -0.16 10.75 -5.42
CA LEU A 69 0.83 9.73 -5.05
C LEU A 69 0.23 8.65 -4.16
N VAL A 70 -0.59 9.04 -3.17
CA VAL A 70 -1.30 8.10 -2.29
C VAL A 70 -2.26 7.22 -3.09
N SER A 71 -3.05 7.81 -3.99
CA SER A 71 -3.98 7.09 -4.86
C SER A 71 -3.27 6.06 -5.74
N ALA A 72 -2.14 6.45 -6.33
CA ALA A 72 -1.33 5.55 -7.16
C ALA A 72 -0.73 4.39 -6.35
N GLU A 73 -0.22 4.66 -5.15
CA GLU A 73 0.31 3.64 -4.25
C GLU A 73 -0.77 2.64 -3.81
N VAL A 74 -1.97 3.13 -3.46
CA VAL A 74 -3.12 2.28 -3.14
C VAL A 74 -3.51 1.40 -4.33
N ARG A 75 -3.54 1.97 -5.55
CA ARG A 75 -3.83 1.22 -6.77
C ARG A 75 -2.78 0.12 -7.02
N ARG A 76 -1.50 0.42 -6.80
CA ARG A 76 -0.40 -0.54 -6.91
C ARG A 76 -0.54 -1.68 -5.90
N MET A 77 -0.77 -1.36 -4.64
CA MET A 77 -1.01 -2.38 -3.60
C MET A 77 -2.21 -3.27 -3.93
N GLY A 78 -3.29 -2.70 -4.48
CA GLY A 78 -4.44 -3.46 -4.96
C GLY A 78 -4.08 -4.43 -6.08
N MET A 79 -3.30 -3.97 -7.06
CA MET A 79 -2.84 -4.80 -8.19
C MET A 79 -1.86 -5.90 -7.77
N GLU A 80 -0.99 -5.64 -6.80
CA GLU A 80 -0.05 -6.64 -6.26
C GLU A 80 -0.77 -7.69 -5.39
N THR A 81 -1.82 -7.30 -4.67
CA THR A 81 -2.56 -8.18 -3.76
C THR A 81 -3.58 -9.07 -4.49
N ALA A 82 -4.17 -8.60 -5.60
CA ALA A 82 -5.14 -9.35 -6.39
C ALA A 82 -4.67 -10.76 -6.84
N PRO A 83 -3.47 -10.94 -7.44
CA PRO A 83 -2.99 -12.26 -7.85
C PRO A 83 -2.70 -13.17 -6.65
N LEU A 84 -2.21 -12.62 -5.54
CA LEU A 84 -2.00 -13.36 -4.29
C LEU A 84 -3.31 -13.93 -3.73
N LEU A 85 -4.36 -13.11 -3.70
CA LEU A 85 -5.70 -13.56 -3.27
C LEU A 85 -6.26 -14.63 -4.20
N ALA A 86 -6.17 -14.43 -5.52
CA ALA A 86 -6.64 -15.41 -6.49
C ALA A 86 -5.92 -16.76 -6.34
N GLY A 87 -4.59 -16.74 -6.19
CA GLY A 87 -3.79 -17.94 -5.95
C GLY A 87 -4.15 -18.64 -4.63
N SER A 88 -4.39 -17.88 -3.56
CA SER A 88 -4.80 -18.41 -2.26
C SER A 88 -6.15 -19.15 -2.33
N ILE A 89 -7.14 -18.54 -2.97
CA ILE A 89 -8.47 -19.14 -3.17
C ILE A 89 -8.36 -20.44 -3.98
N LEU A 90 -7.59 -20.42 -5.08
CA LEU A 90 -7.38 -21.60 -5.91
C LEU A 90 -6.72 -22.74 -5.11
N GLY A 91 -5.68 -22.43 -4.34
CA GLY A 91 -5.01 -23.41 -3.47
C GLY A 91 -5.95 -24.01 -2.43
N MET A 92 -6.79 -23.17 -1.80
CA MET A 92 -7.81 -23.63 -0.85
C MET A 92 -8.81 -24.60 -1.50
N ILE A 93 -9.30 -24.27 -2.70
CA ILE A 93 -10.23 -25.15 -3.45
C ILE A 93 -9.58 -26.51 -3.73
N LEU A 94 -8.35 -26.52 -4.25
CA LEU A 94 -7.63 -27.76 -4.54
C LEU A 94 -7.40 -28.60 -3.29
N PHE A 95 -7.05 -27.97 -2.17
CA PHE A 95 -6.85 -28.64 -0.90
C PHE A 95 -8.14 -29.29 -0.38
N VAL A 96 -9.26 -28.57 -0.41
CA VAL A 96 -10.57 -29.08 0.03
C VAL A 96 -11.00 -30.25 -0.85
N VAL A 97 -11.00 -30.07 -2.17
CA VAL A 97 -11.43 -31.11 -3.12
C VAL A 97 -10.55 -32.36 -3.02
N GLY A 98 -9.22 -32.21 -2.99
CA GLY A 98 -8.29 -33.32 -2.84
C GLY A 98 -8.45 -34.08 -1.53
N SER A 99 -8.74 -33.36 -0.43
CA SER A 99 -8.98 -33.98 0.88
C SER A 99 -10.33 -34.70 0.93
N SER A 100 -11.38 -34.16 0.30
CA SER A 100 -12.70 -34.80 0.22
C SER A 100 -12.64 -36.16 -0.51
N PHE A 101 -11.88 -36.26 -1.59
CA PHE A 101 -11.72 -37.54 -2.31
C PHE A 101 -10.95 -38.59 -1.50
N ARG A 102 -10.01 -38.19 -0.64
CA ARG A 102 -9.29 -39.11 0.25
C ARG A 102 -10.20 -39.73 1.33
N SER A 103 -11.21 -39.00 1.81
CA SER A 103 -12.21 -39.52 2.74
C SER A 103 -13.27 -40.40 2.08
N ALA A 104 -13.43 -40.32 0.75
CA ALA A 104 -14.38 -41.13 -0.03
C ALA A 104 -13.82 -42.49 -0.48
N LYS A 105 -13.01 -43.17 0.35
CA LYS A 105 -12.80 -44.62 0.16
C LYS A 105 -14.14 -45.31 0.45
N PRO A 106 -14.74 -46.05 -0.50
CA PRO A 106 -15.97 -46.78 -0.23
C PRO A 106 -15.62 -47.89 0.76
N LEU A 107 -16.18 -47.79 1.96
CA LEU A 107 -16.41 -48.95 2.83
C LEU A 107 -17.42 -49.84 2.10
N PHE A 108 -16.96 -50.61 1.11
CA PHE A 108 -17.59 -51.89 0.80
C PHE A 108 -17.28 -52.81 1.99
N VAL A 109 -18.03 -52.59 3.07
CA VAL A 109 -18.25 -53.62 4.07
C VAL A 109 -18.99 -54.72 3.33
N SER A 110 -18.32 -55.86 3.18
CA SER A 110 -18.92 -57.12 2.77
C SER A 110 -19.93 -57.55 3.84
N GLU A 111 -21.12 -56.94 3.87
CA GLU A 111 -22.29 -57.52 4.52
C GLU A 111 -22.95 -58.49 3.54
N THR A 112 -22.37 -59.68 3.44
CA THR A 112 -23.14 -60.89 3.11
C THR A 112 -23.51 -61.57 4.42
N ASN A 113 -24.42 -60.95 5.16
CA ASN A 113 -25.39 -61.65 6.00
C ASN A 113 -26.69 -61.51 5.19
N THR A 114 -27.47 -62.53 4.85
CA THR A 114 -27.93 -63.66 5.66
C THR A 114 -28.75 -64.61 4.76
N ALA A 115 -28.85 -65.87 5.17
CA ALA A 115 -30.00 -66.77 4.98
C ALA A 115 -30.24 -67.44 3.60
N SER A 116 -29.80 -68.70 3.50
CA SER A 116 -30.64 -69.84 3.12
C SER A 116 -30.17 -70.97 4.04
N GLY A 117 -30.96 -71.47 5.00
CA GLY A 117 -32.28 -72.03 4.76
C GLY A 117 -32.08 -73.48 4.36
N GLU A 118 -31.90 -74.33 5.39
CA GLU A 118 -32.24 -75.76 5.56
C GLU A 118 -31.33 -76.45 6.58
#